data_AF-A0A409WAA1-F1
#
_entry.id   AF-A0A409WAA1-F1
#
_cell.length_a   1.000
_cell.length_b   1.000
_cell.length_c   1.000
_cell.angle_alpha   90.00
_cell.angle_beta   90.00
_cell.angle_gamma   90.00
#
_symmetry.space_group_name_H-M   'P 1'
#
loop_
_entity.id
_entity.type
_entity.pdbx_description
1 polymer ?
#
loop_
_entity_poly.entity_id
_entity_poly.type
_entity_poly.pdbx_seq_one_letter_code
_entity_poly.pdbx_strand_id
1 'polypeptide(L)'
;YNDDFDVIILQEPAWGYIGKVEGKDVHGPIAVAGWTPIIPVTSPPPDFRPRTMAYSRTRPDFLITLRTDIIEDKDIQILDIRQPGQTRITIINIYNDTPAQELCILNRLRHMELSFDHPTILTGDFNLHHALWSTDTTSLNTHSQLTENIMEWLSAKGFHLLNKKGKITHPARNSREHASVIDLSFVNGSATANDTFKDWAIDPSIALDSDHYGIKFTIDQGRTEVDNPCGVKYNLKETKPDKWIKAFEEELNKVKRVLDPLYSLETLNAEELDTFNELLTETLQRTTSRVSKVRQPSTRAKPWWDADLKEASERIALIRKEQCEIQSLTNEYSKDIRTKLRRSRNFFRRLCKYKKRDWATKTLETATSSDIWSFPNWSKGTRNYPSPPITRSAGQPKATTHEDKCEALREELYQQPPPLDQQFIPDLQHIQENDLEFEEVTEEEVKEAIFDTSSNTAPGHSQISYKVL
;
A
#
# COMPACT_ATOMS: atom_id res chain seq x y z
N TYR A 1 14.73 -7.27 1.18
CA TYR A 1 13.33 -7.66 1.42
C TYR A 1 12.40 -6.47 1.56
N ASN A 2 12.61 -5.53 2.48
CA ASN A 2 11.65 -4.42 2.59
C ASN A 2 11.68 -3.45 1.40
N ASP A 3 12.76 -3.36 0.62
CA ASP A 3 12.86 -2.37 -0.47
C ASP A 3 12.47 -2.93 -1.86
N ASP A 4 12.19 -4.23 -1.97
CA ASP A 4 12.05 -4.92 -3.26
C ASP A 4 10.59 -5.08 -3.73
N PHE A 5 9.61 -4.68 -2.92
CA PHE A 5 8.18 -4.90 -3.20
C PHE A 5 7.33 -3.66 -2.93
N ASP A 6 6.33 -3.44 -3.78
CA ASP A 6 5.33 -2.38 -3.63
C ASP A 6 3.99 -2.91 -3.09
N VAL A 7 3.68 -4.18 -3.37
CA VAL A 7 2.46 -4.87 -2.94
C VAL A 7 2.82 -6.26 -2.45
N ILE A 8 2.26 -6.67 -1.33
CA ILE A 8 2.36 -8.02 -0.80
C ILE A 8 0.94 -8.55 -0.66
N ILE A 9 0.60 -9.60 -1.41
CA ILE A 9 -0.65 -10.34 -1.23
C ILE A 9 -0.39 -11.57 -0.38
N LEU A 10 -1.28 -11.84 0.58
CA LEU A 10 -1.12 -12.87 1.60
C LEU A 10 -2.35 -13.76 1.61
N GLN A 11 -2.09 -15.04 1.84
CA GLN A 11 -3.06 -16.03 2.26
C GLN A 11 -2.76 -16.43 3.72
N GLU A 12 -3.82 -16.75 4.48
CA GLU A 12 -3.76 -16.99 5.93
C GLU A 12 -2.93 -15.95 6.72
N PRO A 13 -3.21 -14.65 6.56
CA PRO A 13 -2.44 -13.60 7.20
C PRO A 13 -2.45 -13.72 8.73
N ALA A 14 -1.37 -13.23 9.35
CA ALA A 14 -1.33 -13.06 10.79
C ALA A 14 -2.41 -12.05 11.22
N TRP A 15 -3.33 -12.51 12.07
CA TRP A 15 -4.45 -11.73 12.60
C TRP A 15 -4.59 -12.02 14.09
N GLY A 16 -4.57 -10.99 14.93
CA GLY A 16 -4.64 -11.18 16.37
C GLY A 16 -4.84 -9.88 17.14
N TYR A 17 -4.75 -9.96 18.46
CA TYR A 17 -4.86 -8.80 19.35
C TYR A 17 -3.82 -7.73 19.01
N ILE A 18 -4.29 -6.53 18.69
CA ILE A 18 -3.44 -5.36 18.38
C ILE A 18 -3.56 -4.26 19.43
N GLY A 19 -4.47 -4.37 20.39
CA GLY A 19 -4.62 -3.41 21.47
C GLY A 19 -6.05 -3.28 21.98
N LYS A 20 -6.31 -2.23 22.76
CA LYS A 20 -7.64 -1.90 23.29
C LYS A 20 -8.10 -0.52 22.84
N VAL A 21 -9.37 -0.42 22.50
CA VAL A 21 -10.07 0.85 22.24
C VAL A 21 -11.32 0.85 23.11
N GLU A 22 -11.47 1.86 23.97
CA GLU A 22 -12.60 1.99 24.91
C GLU A 22 -12.81 0.72 25.77
N GLY A 23 -11.71 0.08 26.18
CA GLY A 23 -11.74 -1.14 27.00
C GLY A 23 -12.03 -2.44 26.24
N LYS A 24 -12.36 -2.37 24.94
CA LYS A 24 -12.61 -3.56 24.09
C LYS A 24 -11.35 -4.00 23.38
N ASP A 25 -11.13 -5.31 23.34
CA ASP A 25 -10.04 -5.91 22.58
C ASP A 25 -10.25 -5.67 21.08
N VAL A 26 -9.22 -5.13 20.44
CA VAL A 26 -9.18 -4.90 19.00
C VAL A 26 -8.24 -5.92 18.40
N HIS A 27 -8.77 -6.71 17.47
CA HIS A 27 -7.98 -7.62 16.65
C HIS A 27 -7.63 -6.95 15.33
N GLY A 28 -6.58 -7.37 14.65
CA GLY A 28 -6.25 -6.76 13.36
C GLY A 28 -4.95 -7.25 12.77
N PRO A 29 -4.57 -6.65 11.63
CA PRO A 29 -3.31 -6.95 10.98
C PRO A 29 -2.15 -6.34 11.76
N ILE A 30 -0.94 -6.85 11.50
CA ILE A 30 0.28 -6.25 12.04
C ILE A 30 0.49 -4.89 11.36
N ALA A 31 0.57 -3.82 12.15
CA ALA A 31 0.97 -2.51 11.64
C ALA A 31 2.46 -2.53 11.26
N VAL A 32 2.78 -2.18 10.02
CA VAL A 32 4.15 -2.09 9.51
C VAL A 32 4.35 -0.67 8.97
N ALA A 33 5.35 0.04 9.46
CA ALA A 33 5.58 1.41 9.01
C ALA A 33 5.89 1.45 7.51
N GLY A 34 5.28 2.39 6.80
CA GLY A 34 5.38 2.50 5.34
C GLY A 34 4.47 1.56 4.54
N TRP A 35 3.68 0.71 5.22
CA TRP A 35 2.76 -0.23 4.58
C TRP A 35 1.34 -0.07 5.14
N THR A 36 0.37 -0.04 4.24
CA THR A 36 -1.05 0.04 4.57
C THR A 36 -1.70 -1.32 4.33
N PRO A 37 -2.28 -1.97 5.36
CA PRO A 37 -3.02 -3.20 5.18
C PRO A 37 -4.33 -2.93 4.43
N ILE A 38 -4.69 -3.85 3.54
CA ILE A 38 -5.95 -3.89 2.81
C ILE A 38 -6.63 -5.20 3.22
N ILE A 39 -7.67 -5.11 4.05
CA ILE A 39 -8.48 -6.25 4.49
C ILE A 39 -9.57 -6.55 3.46
N PRO A 40 -10.11 -7.77 3.36
CA PRO A 40 -10.99 -8.16 2.27
C PRO A 40 -12.46 -7.70 2.41
N VAL A 41 -12.78 -7.04 3.53
CA VAL A 41 -14.14 -6.60 3.87
C VAL A 41 -14.11 -5.18 4.43
N THR A 42 -15.19 -4.43 4.23
CA THR A 42 -15.31 -3.05 4.67
C THR A 42 -15.40 -2.95 6.20
N SER A 43 -16.23 -3.80 6.79
CA SER A 43 -16.54 -3.80 8.23
C SER A 43 -16.42 -5.22 8.79
N PRO A 44 -15.22 -5.64 9.25
CA PRO A 44 -15.02 -7.00 9.75
C PRO A 44 -15.80 -7.22 11.05
N PRO A 45 -16.63 -8.29 11.17
CA PRO A 45 -17.29 -8.63 12.42
C PRO A 45 -16.29 -8.98 13.54
N PRO A 46 -16.73 -9.03 14.82
CA PRO A 46 -15.82 -9.27 15.96
C PRO A 46 -14.95 -10.53 15.84
N ASP A 47 -15.54 -11.64 15.39
CA ASP A 47 -14.85 -12.94 15.20
C ASP A 47 -14.26 -13.11 13.79
N PHE A 48 -14.17 -12.03 13.02
CA PHE A 48 -13.63 -12.09 11.67
C PHE A 48 -12.14 -12.41 11.70
N ARG A 49 -11.78 -13.45 10.93
CA ARG A 49 -10.39 -13.74 10.60
C ARG A 49 -10.25 -13.79 9.07
N PRO A 50 -9.55 -12.83 8.45
CA PRO A 50 -9.30 -12.88 7.03
C PRO A 50 -8.41 -14.07 6.69
N ARG A 51 -8.67 -14.69 5.54
CA ARG A 51 -7.79 -15.69 4.92
C ARG A 51 -7.08 -15.17 3.69
N THR A 52 -7.49 -14.01 3.20
CA THR A 52 -6.76 -13.19 2.23
C THR A 52 -6.56 -11.79 2.79
N MET A 53 -5.40 -11.20 2.52
CA MET A 53 -5.11 -9.81 2.87
C MET A 53 -3.99 -9.28 1.97
N ALA A 54 -3.91 -7.98 1.78
CA ALA A 54 -2.78 -7.36 1.10
C ALA A 54 -2.14 -6.27 1.96
N TYR A 55 -0.87 -5.99 1.71
CA TYR A 55 -0.19 -4.79 2.14
C TYR A 55 0.24 -4.01 0.91
N SER A 56 0.04 -2.70 0.94
CA SER A 56 0.48 -1.80 -0.11
C SER A 56 1.41 -0.74 0.47
N ARG A 57 2.48 -0.43 -0.25
CA ARG A 57 3.29 0.75 0.03
C ARG A 57 2.56 1.96 -0.51
N THR A 58 2.51 3.04 0.26
CA THR A 58 1.97 4.31 -0.24
C THR A 58 2.93 4.89 -1.26
N ARG A 59 2.48 4.99 -2.51
CA ARG A 59 3.22 5.63 -3.60
C ARG A 59 2.30 6.57 -4.39
N PRO A 60 2.85 7.65 -4.98
CA PRO A 60 2.06 8.62 -5.74
C PRO A 60 1.79 8.17 -7.19
N ASP A 61 2.50 7.14 -7.68
CA ASP A 61 2.48 6.72 -9.08
C ASP A 61 1.42 5.66 -9.40
N PHE A 62 0.85 5.00 -8.39
CA PHE A 62 -0.29 4.10 -8.55
C PHE A 62 -1.26 4.16 -7.37
N LEU A 63 -2.49 3.73 -7.62
CA LEU A 63 -3.54 3.56 -6.61
C LEU A 63 -4.03 2.11 -6.61
N ILE A 64 -4.33 1.60 -5.43
CA ILE A 64 -4.95 0.27 -5.26
C ILE A 64 -6.35 0.46 -4.67
N THR A 65 -7.34 -0.11 -5.35
CA THR A 65 -8.74 -0.07 -4.95
C THR A 65 -9.23 -1.48 -4.65
N LEU A 66 -9.67 -1.73 -3.43
CA LEU A 66 -10.38 -2.95 -3.09
C LEU A 66 -11.81 -2.89 -3.61
N ARG A 67 -12.22 -3.90 -4.38
CA ARG A 67 -13.54 -3.97 -5.03
C ARG A 67 -14.60 -4.66 -4.17
N THR A 68 -14.88 -4.11 -2.98
CA THR A 68 -15.98 -4.60 -2.11
C THR A 68 -17.37 -4.33 -2.67
N ASP A 69 -17.47 -3.56 -3.76
CA ASP A 69 -18.68 -3.47 -4.58
C ASP A 69 -18.98 -4.76 -5.35
N ILE A 70 -17.96 -5.58 -5.61
CA ILE A 70 -18.10 -6.89 -6.27
C ILE A 70 -18.29 -8.00 -5.24
N ILE A 71 -17.39 -8.09 -4.24
CA ILE A 71 -17.43 -9.16 -3.23
C ILE A 71 -16.76 -8.73 -1.92
N GLU A 72 -17.37 -9.13 -0.81
CA GLU A 72 -16.80 -9.05 0.53
C GLU A 72 -16.74 -10.46 1.12
N ASP A 73 -15.54 -11.04 1.20
CA ASP A 73 -15.37 -12.41 1.68
C ASP A 73 -13.96 -12.61 2.27
N LYS A 74 -13.82 -13.41 3.33
CA LYS A 74 -12.49 -13.69 3.93
C LYS A 74 -11.54 -14.43 2.97
N ASP A 75 -12.05 -15.11 1.95
CA ASP A 75 -11.33 -16.03 1.08
C ASP A 75 -10.85 -15.43 -0.24
N ILE A 76 -11.21 -14.17 -0.52
CA ILE A 76 -10.85 -13.51 -1.77
C ILE A 76 -10.68 -12.00 -1.59
N GLN A 77 -9.77 -11.40 -2.37
CA GLN A 77 -9.71 -9.96 -2.60
C GLN A 77 -9.62 -9.68 -4.09
N ILE A 78 -10.44 -8.76 -4.56
CA ILE A 78 -10.31 -8.18 -5.90
C ILE A 78 -9.70 -6.78 -5.72
N LEU A 79 -8.49 -6.60 -6.24
CA LEU A 79 -7.71 -5.37 -6.14
C LEU A 79 -7.49 -4.80 -7.53
N ASP A 80 -8.07 -3.62 -7.79
CA ASP A 80 -7.81 -2.86 -9.00
C ASP A 80 -6.58 -1.97 -8.76
N ILE A 81 -5.55 -2.13 -9.60
CA ILE A 81 -4.39 -1.25 -9.65
C ILE A 81 -4.55 -0.30 -10.81
N ARG A 82 -4.45 1.00 -10.54
CA ARG A 82 -4.54 2.06 -11.54
C ARG A 82 -3.29 2.94 -11.50
N GLN A 83 -2.70 3.14 -12.66
CA GLN A 83 -1.66 4.13 -12.90
C GLN A 83 -2.20 5.21 -13.84
N PRO A 84 -1.87 6.49 -13.64
CA PRO A 84 -2.29 7.56 -14.54
C PRO A 84 -1.89 7.26 -15.99
N GLY A 85 -2.86 7.37 -16.91
CA GLY A 85 -2.65 7.12 -18.34
C GLY A 85 -2.52 5.65 -18.75
N GLN A 86 -2.72 4.70 -17.83
CA GLN A 86 -2.60 3.27 -18.11
C GLN A 86 -3.92 2.53 -17.95
N THR A 87 -3.99 1.37 -18.60
CA THR A 87 -5.13 0.45 -18.43
C THR A 87 -5.18 -0.06 -17.00
N ARG A 88 -6.37 -0.18 -16.42
CA ARG A 88 -6.53 -0.83 -15.11
C ARG A 88 -5.98 -2.26 -15.13
N ILE A 89 -5.34 -2.68 -14.05
CA ILE A 89 -4.98 -4.07 -13.79
C ILE A 89 -5.82 -4.61 -12.64
N THR A 90 -6.19 -5.88 -12.69
CA THR A 90 -6.86 -6.56 -11.57
C THR A 90 -6.03 -7.70 -11.02
N ILE A 91 -5.84 -7.71 -9.71
CA ILE A 91 -5.32 -8.86 -8.96
C ILE A 91 -6.48 -9.47 -8.17
N ILE A 92 -6.73 -10.75 -8.40
CA ILE A 92 -7.68 -11.55 -7.62
C ILE A 92 -6.87 -12.47 -6.70
N ASN A 93 -6.70 -12.05 -5.45
CA ASN A 93 -6.04 -12.82 -4.39
C ASN A 93 -7.01 -13.86 -3.85
N ILE A 94 -6.65 -15.15 -3.88
CA ILE A 94 -7.54 -16.25 -3.52
C ILE A 94 -6.90 -17.11 -2.42
N TYR A 95 -7.71 -17.48 -1.43
CA TYR A 95 -7.45 -18.61 -0.56
C TYR A 95 -8.66 -19.54 -0.63
N ASN A 96 -8.49 -20.67 -1.31
CA ASN A 96 -9.56 -21.64 -1.47
C ASN A 96 -9.56 -22.62 -0.29
N ASP A 97 -10.41 -22.34 0.69
CA ASP A 97 -10.64 -23.24 1.81
C ASP A 97 -11.47 -24.45 1.39
N THR A 98 -10.85 -25.62 1.43
CA THR A 98 -11.46 -26.93 1.13
C THR A 98 -11.86 -27.12 -0.34
N PRO A 99 -11.15 -27.97 -1.11
CA PRO A 99 -11.41 -28.21 -2.53
C PRO A 99 -12.65 -29.08 -2.83
N ALA A 100 -13.51 -29.34 -1.84
CA ALA A 100 -14.58 -30.36 -1.91
C ALA A 100 -15.96 -29.89 -1.37
N GLN A 101 -16.18 -28.59 -1.15
CA GLN A 101 -17.50 -28.06 -0.79
C GLN A 101 -18.05 -27.17 -1.91
N GLU A 102 -19.33 -27.29 -2.25
CA GLU A 102 -19.99 -26.47 -3.29
C GLU A 102 -19.91 -24.96 -3.02
N LEU A 103 -19.68 -24.57 -1.77
CA LEU A 103 -19.59 -23.18 -1.32
C LEU A 103 -18.18 -22.58 -1.39
N CYS A 104 -17.19 -23.31 -1.90
CA CYS A 104 -15.82 -22.80 -1.97
C CYS A 104 -15.73 -21.56 -2.88
N ILE A 105 -14.74 -20.71 -2.59
CA ILE A 105 -14.68 -19.38 -3.21
C ILE A 105 -14.44 -19.45 -4.72
N LEU A 106 -13.66 -20.43 -5.19
CA LEU A 106 -13.44 -20.64 -6.62
C LEU A 106 -14.74 -21.03 -7.33
N ASN A 107 -15.57 -21.87 -6.72
CA ASN A 107 -16.86 -22.24 -7.32
C ASN A 107 -17.80 -21.03 -7.37
N ARG A 108 -17.84 -20.22 -6.30
CA ARG A 108 -18.63 -18.98 -6.29
C ARG A 108 -18.14 -18.00 -7.36
N LEU A 109 -16.83 -17.76 -7.43
CA LEU A 109 -16.20 -16.85 -8.38
C LEU A 109 -16.53 -17.23 -9.84
N ARG A 110 -16.57 -18.53 -10.14
CA ARG A 110 -16.96 -19.04 -11.47
C ARG A 110 -18.37 -18.62 -11.90
N HIS A 111 -19.30 -18.47 -10.97
CA HIS A 111 -20.68 -18.08 -11.24
C HIS A 111 -20.90 -16.57 -11.16
N MET A 112 -19.85 -15.79 -10.86
CA MET A 112 -19.94 -14.33 -10.85
C MET A 112 -19.77 -13.76 -12.26
N GLU A 113 -20.55 -12.74 -12.57
CA GLU A 113 -20.37 -11.96 -13.79
C GLU A 113 -19.25 -10.92 -13.56
N LEU A 114 -18.03 -11.31 -13.91
CA LEU A 114 -16.86 -10.44 -13.89
C LEU A 114 -16.44 -10.05 -15.30
N SER A 115 -16.08 -8.77 -15.49
CA SER A 115 -15.42 -8.32 -16.71
C SER A 115 -13.93 -8.63 -16.65
N PHE A 116 -13.43 -9.28 -17.69
CA PHE A 116 -12.01 -9.60 -17.89
C PHE A 116 -11.46 -8.91 -19.15
N ASP A 117 -11.98 -7.72 -19.48
CA ASP A 117 -11.61 -6.88 -20.62
C ASP A 117 -10.26 -6.15 -20.48
N HIS A 118 -9.54 -6.37 -19.39
CA HIS A 118 -8.27 -5.74 -19.04
C HIS A 118 -7.33 -6.76 -18.38
N PRO A 119 -6.01 -6.48 -18.30
CA PRO A 119 -5.06 -7.42 -17.72
C PRO A 119 -5.45 -7.84 -16.29
N THR A 120 -5.66 -9.14 -16.11
CA THR A 120 -6.12 -9.73 -14.85
C THR A 120 -5.26 -10.92 -14.47
N ILE A 121 -4.88 -11.03 -13.20
CA ILE A 121 -4.24 -12.21 -12.61
C ILE A 121 -5.10 -12.77 -11.47
N LEU A 122 -5.41 -14.06 -11.51
CA LEU A 122 -5.91 -14.82 -10.36
C LEU A 122 -4.71 -15.49 -9.72
N THR A 123 -4.46 -15.25 -8.44
CA THR A 123 -3.30 -15.82 -7.76
C THR A 123 -3.53 -16.07 -6.28
N GLY A 124 -2.89 -17.10 -5.74
CA GLY A 124 -2.94 -17.44 -4.33
C GLY A 124 -3.00 -18.94 -4.11
N ASP A 125 -3.47 -19.36 -2.94
CA ASP A 125 -3.58 -20.77 -2.58
C ASP A 125 -4.91 -21.34 -3.08
N PHE A 126 -4.84 -22.16 -4.13
CA PHE A 126 -6.01 -22.79 -4.72
C PHE A 126 -6.39 -24.09 -3.98
N ASN A 127 -5.47 -24.69 -3.21
CA ASN A 127 -5.67 -26.03 -2.63
C ASN A 127 -6.23 -27.07 -3.63
N LEU A 128 -5.94 -26.90 -4.93
CA LEU A 128 -6.38 -27.81 -6.00
C LEU A 128 -5.20 -28.61 -6.55
N HIS A 129 -5.47 -29.86 -6.91
CA HIS A 129 -4.51 -30.75 -7.55
C HIS A 129 -4.99 -31.10 -8.96
N HIS A 130 -4.13 -30.91 -9.95
CA HIS A 130 -4.45 -31.23 -11.33
C HIS A 130 -3.21 -31.61 -12.13
N ALA A 131 -3.39 -32.45 -13.16
CA ALA A 131 -2.31 -32.95 -14.00
C ALA A 131 -1.59 -31.87 -14.82
N LEU A 132 -2.18 -30.67 -14.96
CA LEU A 132 -1.54 -29.54 -15.67
C LEU A 132 -0.35 -28.95 -14.90
N TRP A 133 -0.41 -28.87 -13.57
CA TRP A 133 0.66 -28.29 -12.75
C TRP A 133 1.38 -29.29 -11.86
N SER A 134 0.77 -30.43 -11.54
CA SER A 134 1.39 -31.46 -10.71
C SER A 134 2.04 -32.55 -11.54
N THR A 135 3.19 -33.05 -11.07
CA THR A 135 3.84 -34.28 -11.58
C THR A 135 3.54 -35.51 -10.74
N ASP A 136 3.11 -35.33 -9.49
CA ASP A 136 2.81 -36.42 -8.57
C ASP A 136 1.40 -36.98 -8.84
N THR A 137 1.35 -38.20 -9.37
CA THR A 137 0.12 -38.92 -9.69
C THR A 137 -0.64 -39.42 -8.47
N THR A 138 -0.03 -39.43 -7.28
CA THR A 138 -0.72 -39.86 -6.05
C THR A 138 -1.76 -38.83 -5.59
N SER A 139 -1.44 -37.53 -5.76
CA SER A 139 -2.37 -36.41 -5.54
C SER A 139 -3.44 -36.25 -6.63
N LEU A 140 -3.28 -36.95 -7.76
CA LEU A 140 -4.25 -36.98 -8.85
C LEU A 140 -5.41 -37.96 -8.59
N ASN A 141 -5.30 -38.84 -7.60
CA ASN A 141 -6.43 -39.71 -7.22
C ASN A 141 -7.57 -38.94 -6.50
N THR A 142 -7.36 -37.64 -6.23
CA THR A 142 -8.32 -36.69 -5.65
C THR A 142 -8.82 -35.65 -6.66
N HIS A 143 -8.71 -35.89 -7.98
CA HIS A 143 -9.35 -35.02 -8.97
C HIS A 143 -10.85 -34.92 -8.69
N SER A 144 -11.27 -33.81 -8.11
CA SER A 144 -12.68 -33.53 -7.93
C SER A 144 -13.25 -33.00 -9.24
N GLN A 145 -14.50 -33.36 -9.56
CA GLN A 145 -15.25 -32.73 -10.65
C GLN A 145 -15.20 -31.20 -10.57
N LEU A 146 -15.11 -30.66 -9.36
CA LEU A 146 -14.93 -29.23 -9.12
C LEU A 146 -13.62 -28.70 -9.74
N THR A 147 -12.50 -29.41 -9.64
CA THR A 147 -11.23 -28.97 -10.22
C THR A 147 -11.35 -28.87 -11.75
N GLU A 148 -11.94 -29.86 -12.40
CA GLU A 148 -12.19 -29.84 -13.85
C GLU A 148 -13.12 -28.69 -14.25
N ASN A 149 -14.19 -28.49 -13.49
CA ASN A 149 -15.14 -27.39 -13.69
C ASN A 149 -14.48 -26.00 -13.58
N ILE A 150 -13.53 -25.83 -12.67
CA ILE A 150 -12.75 -24.59 -12.54
C ILE A 150 -11.80 -24.44 -13.73
N MET A 151 -11.17 -25.52 -14.17
CA MET A 151 -10.27 -25.50 -15.33
C MET A 151 -10.99 -25.16 -16.64
N GLU A 152 -12.16 -25.76 -16.88
CA GLU A 152 -13.00 -25.46 -18.02
C GLU A 152 -13.41 -23.98 -18.02
N TRP A 153 -13.81 -23.45 -16.86
CA TRP A 153 -14.15 -22.03 -16.71
C TRP A 153 -12.96 -21.10 -16.97
N LEU A 154 -11.79 -21.37 -16.39
CA LEU A 154 -10.58 -20.58 -16.61
C LEU A 154 -10.22 -20.59 -18.10
N SER A 155 -10.26 -21.76 -18.75
CA SER A 155 -10.01 -21.89 -20.18
C SER A 155 -11.03 -21.12 -21.02
N ALA A 156 -12.32 -21.22 -20.70
CA ALA A 156 -13.39 -20.51 -21.40
C ALA A 156 -13.28 -18.99 -21.27
N LYS A 157 -12.72 -18.49 -20.16
CA LYS A 157 -12.42 -17.07 -19.94
C LYS A 157 -11.04 -16.64 -20.47
N GLY A 158 -10.32 -17.53 -21.16
CA GLY A 158 -9.02 -17.24 -21.77
C GLY A 158 -7.89 -17.03 -20.76
N PHE A 159 -7.95 -17.72 -19.63
CA PHE A 159 -6.87 -17.73 -18.64
C PHE A 159 -5.83 -18.80 -18.94
N HIS A 160 -4.56 -18.44 -18.75
CA HIS A 160 -3.41 -19.29 -18.91
C HIS A 160 -2.60 -19.37 -17.63
N LEU A 161 -2.10 -20.56 -17.32
CA LEU A 161 -1.31 -20.85 -16.12
C LEU A 161 0.14 -20.36 -16.30
N LEU A 162 0.65 -19.58 -15.34
CA LEU A 162 2.06 -19.15 -15.30
C LEU A 162 2.97 -20.20 -14.64
N ASN A 163 2.43 -21.01 -13.72
CA ASN A 163 3.20 -22.03 -13.02
C ASN A 163 3.82 -23.03 -13.99
N LYS A 164 5.12 -23.28 -13.81
CA LYS A 164 5.81 -24.39 -14.48
C LYS A 164 5.43 -25.71 -13.81
N LYS A 165 5.00 -26.68 -14.63
CA LYS A 165 4.62 -28.02 -14.15
C LYS A 165 5.69 -28.65 -13.26
N GLY A 166 5.28 -29.18 -12.11
CA GLY A 166 6.12 -29.84 -11.12
C GLY A 166 6.96 -28.90 -10.25
N LYS A 167 6.90 -27.58 -10.44
CA LYS A 167 7.62 -26.63 -9.57
C LYS A 167 6.85 -26.42 -8.27
N ILE A 168 7.35 -27.04 -7.21
CA ILE A 168 6.78 -27.05 -5.86
C ILE A 168 6.56 -25.63 -5.34
N THR A 169 5.38 -25.39 -4.78
CA THR A 169 5.04 -24.16 -4.03
C THR A 169 4.85 -24.47 -2.56
N HIS A 170 4.41 -25.68 -2.21
CA HIS A 170 4.27 -26.15 -0.85
C HIS A 170 5.15 -27.39 -0.60
N PRO A 171 6.38 -27.22 -0.05
CA PRO A 171 7.26 -28.34 0.26
C PRO A 171 6.75 -29.22 1.41
N ALA A 172 6.96 -30.53 1.29
CA ALA A 172 6.65 -31.50 2.34
C ALA A 172 7.35 -31.18 3.68
N ARG A 173 6.60 -31.12 4.78
CA ARG A 173 7.14 -30.75 6.11
C ARG A 173 7.56 -31.94 6.95
N ASN A 174 7.00 -33.12 6.70
CA ASN A 174 7.42 -34.39 7.31
C ASN A 174 7.55 -35.51 6.25
N SER A 175 7.83 -36.75 6.64
CA SER A 175 7.95 -37.89 5.71
C SER A 175 6.60 -38.50 5.31
N ARG A 176 5.49 -38.00 5.88
CA ARG A 176 4.12 -38.43 5.62
C ARG A 176 3.35 -37.42 4.76
N GLU A 177 3.97 -36.29 4.43
CA GLU A 177 3.41 -35.25 3.59
C GLU A 177 4.11 -35.28 2.22
N HIS A 178 3.35 -34.97 1.18
CA HIS A 178 3.85 -34.84 -0.18
C HIS A 178 4.04 -33.36 -0.51
N ALA A 179 5.08 -33.06 -1.28
CA ALA A 179 5.26 -31.72 -1.81
C ALA A 179 4.22 -31.47 -2.91
N SER A 180 3.66 -30.27 -2.96
CA SER A 180 2.56 -29.95 -3.87
C SER A 180 2.75 -28.61 -4.58
N VAL A 181 2.00 -28.46 -5.67
CA VAL A 181 1.88 -27.21 -6.43
C VAL A 181 0.43 -26.77 -6.29
N ILE A 182 0.17 -25.93 -5.29
CA ILE A 182 -1.18 -25.51 -4.90
C ILE A 182 -1.34 -23.98 -4.89
N ASP A 183 -0.22 -23.26 -4.89
CA ASP A 183 -0.21 -21.80 -5.06
C ASP A 183 -0.10 -21.50 -6.55
N LEU A 184 -1.22 -21.11 -7.17
CA LEU A 184 -1.32 -20.99 -8.61
C LEU A 184 -1.47 -19.52 -9.03
N SER A 185 -0.99 -19.20 -10.23
CA SER A 185 -1.17 -17.90 -10.87
C SER A 185 -1.67 -18.10 -12.31
N PHE A 186 -2.87 -17.58 -12.59
CA PHE A 186 -3.49 -17.60 -13.91
C PHE A 186 -3.66 -16.16 -14.42
N VAL A 187 -3.29 -15.91 -15.67
CA VAL A 187 -3.42 -14.60 -16.33
C VAL A 187 -4.34 -14.68 -17.54
N ASN A 188 -5.17 -13.67 -17.77
CA ASN A 188 -6.06 -13.66 -18.95
C ASN A 188 -5.33 -13.27 -20.24
N GLY A 189 -6.00 -13.49 -21.38
CA GLY A 189 -5.47 -13.13 -22.70
C GLY A 189 -5.03 -11.66 -22.83
N SER A 190 -5.73 -10.71 -22.19
CA SER A 190 -5.32 -9.30 -22.19
C SER A 190 -3.98 -9.09 -21.50
N ALA A 191 -3.70 -9.80 -20.39
CA ALA A 191 -2.43 -9.70 -19.70
C ALA A 191 -1.29 -10.37 -20.50
N THR A 192 -1.57 -11.49 -21.16
CA THR A 192 -0.60 -12.17 -22.03
C THR A 192 -0.25 -11.33 -23.25
N ALA A 193 -1.25 -10.72 -23.91
CA ALA A 193 -1.05 -9.91 -25.11
C ALA A 193 -0.21 -8.64 -24.83
N ASN A 194 -0.33 -8.08 -23.63
CA ASN A 194 0.38 -6.87 -23.21
C ASN A 194 1.66 -7.16 -22.40
N ASP A 195 2.04 -8.44 -22.21
CA ASP A 195 3.17 -8.86 -21.37
C ASP A 195 3.18 -8.19 -19.98
N THR A 196 2.00 -8.12 -19.34
CA THR A 196 1.78 -7.25 -18.16
C THR A 196 2.44 -7.79 -16.88
N PHE A 197 2.47 -9.11 -16.70
CA PHE A 197 3.01 -9.76 -15.50
C PHE A 197 4.34 -10.45 -15.84
N LYS A 198 5.44 -9.77 -15.55
CA LYS A 198 6.81 -10.20 -15.89
C LYS A 198 7.51 -10.83 -14.70
N ASP A 199 8.66 -11.48 -14.97
CA ASP A 199 9.55 -12.05 -13.96
C ASP A 199 8.86 -12.98 -12.96
N TRP A 200 7.77 -13.62 -13.38
CA TRP A 200 7.01 -14.53 -12.52
C TRP A 200 7.90 -15.68 -12.08
N ALA A 201 8.05 -15.84 -10.77
CA ALA A 201 8.89 -16.87 -10.21
C ALA A 201 8.41 -17.31 -8.82
N ILE A 202 8.57 -18.61 -8.57
CA ILE A 202 8.54 -19.16 -7.21
C ILE A 202 9.89 -18.84 -6.57
N ASP A 203 9.87 -18.14 -5.45
CA ASP A 203 11.04 -17.73 -4.69
C ASP A 203 11.00 -18.33 -3.28
N PRO A 204 11.72 -19.45 -3.04
CA PRO A 204 11.83 -20.04 -1.71
C PRO A 204 12.45 -19.10 -0.67
N SER A 205 13.21 -18.08 -1.09
CA SER A 205 14.01 -17.25 -0.20
C SER A 205 13.18 -16.25 0.60
N ILE A 206 12.02 -15.82 0.07
CA ILE A 206 11.12 -14.86 0.71
C ILE A 206 10.09 -15.51 1.65
N ALA A 207 10.06 -16.84 1.72
CA ALA A 207 9.09 -17.57 2.50
C ALA A 207 9.32 -17.50 4.03
N LEU A 208 10.54 -17.18 4.48
CA LEU A 208 10.94 -17.08 5.89
C LEU A 208 10.44 -18.25 6.76
N ASP A 209 9.32 -18.05 7.46
CA ASP A 209 8.73 -19.01 8.41
C ASP A 209 7.42 -19.65 7.91
N SER A 210 7.00 -19.36 6.68
CA SER A 210 5.85 -20.02 6.03
C SER A 210 6.21 -21.45 5.60
N ASP A 211 5.29 -22.39 5.59
CA ASP A 211 5.46 -23.68 4.91
C ASP A 211 5.24 -23.59 3.39
N HIS A 212 4.73 -22.49 2.87
CA HIS A 212 4.66 -22.20 1.43
C HIS A 212 5.90 -21.42 0.96
N TYR A 213 6.26 -21.57 -0.31
CA TYR A 213 7.20 -20.71 -1.02
C TYR A 213 6.48 -19.46 -1.54
N GLY A 214 7.16 -18.32 -1.51
CA GLY A 214 6.57 -17.09 -2.03
C GLY A 214 6.58 -17.10 -3.55
N ILE A 215 5.60 -16.42 -4.15
CA ILE A 215 5.56 -16.12 -5.58
C ILE A 215 5.82 -14.62 -5.73
N LYS A 216 6.64 -14.24 -6.71
CA LYS A 216 6.88 -12.85 -7.08
C LYS A 216 6.69 -12.66 -8.57
N PHE A 217 6.29 -11.45 -8.95
CA PHE A 217 6.18 -11.00 -10.33
C PHE A 217 6.22 -9.47 -10.35
N THR A 218 6.60 -8.92 -11.49
CA THR A 218 6.60 -7.49 -11.78
C THR A 218 5.35 -7.14 -12.58
N ILE A 219 4.69 -6.04 -12.21
CA ILE A 219 3.62 -5.46 -13.02
C ILE A 219 4.24 -4.37 -13.89
N ASP A 220 4.25 -4.59 -15.20
CA ASP A 220 4.83 -3.67 -16.17
C ASP A 220 3.80 -3.32 -17.25
N GLN A 221 3.54 -2.03 -17.43
CA GLN A 221 2.64 -1.50 -18.46
C GLN A 221 3.40 -0.69 -19.53
N GLY A 222 4.72 -0.90 -19.64
CA GLY A 222 5.58 -0.25 -20.62
C GLY A 222 5.87 1.22 -20.31
N ARG A 223 5.75 1.64 -19.04
CA ARG A 223 5.99 3.03 -18.66
C ARG A 223 7.49 3.31 -18.61
N THR A 224 7.94 4.33 -19.33
CA THR A 224 9.28 4.88 -19.14
C THR A 224 9.35 5.55 -17.78
N GLU A 225 10.38 5.23 -17.01
CA GLU A 225 10.65 5.95 -15.76
C GLU A 225 10.82 7.44 -16.07
N VAL A 226 9.97 8.27 -15.46
CA VAL A 226 10.05 9.73 -15.57
C VAL A 226 10.69 10.21 -14.28
N ASP A 227 11.76 10.99 -14.40
CA ASP A 227 12.32 11.69 -13.25
C ASP A 227 11.27 12.65 -12.72
N ASN A 228 10.89 12.47 -11.45
CA ASN A 228 9.91 13.32 -10.78
C ASN A 228 10.66 14.27 -9.84
N PRO A 229 11.14 15.42 -10.33
CA PRO A 229 11.86 16.40 -9.50
C PRO A 229 10.98 16.90 -8.34
N CYS A 230 9.65 16.93 -8.53
CA CYS A 230 8.67 17.30 -7.51
C CYS A 230 8.28 16.15 -6.55
N GLY A 231 8.73 14.91 -6.80
CA GLY A 231 8.43 13.76 -5.95
C GLY A 231 9.30 13.71 -4.68
N VAL A 232 10.41 14.43 -4.69
CA VAL A 232 11.40 14.45 -3.62
C VAL A 232 10.91 15.32 -2.46
N LYS A 233 10.33 14.71 -1.43
CA LYS A 233 9.98 15.44 -0.20
C LYS A 233 11.23 15.65 0.64
N TYR A 234 11.35 16.80 1.32
CA TYR A 234 12.49 17.10 2.20
C TYR A 234 12.10 17.05 3.69
N ASN A 235 13.07 16.72 4.55
CA ASN A 235 12.90 16.76 6.00
C ASN A 235 13.17 18.17 6.53
N LEU A 236 12.18 19.04 6.37
CA LEU A 236 12.26 20.43 6.82
C LEU A 236 12.34 20.54 8.35
N LYS A 237 11.88 19.54 9.11
CA LYS A 237 11.99 19.55 10.57
C LYS A 237 13.44 19.55 11.07
N GLU A 238 14.34 18.89 10.34
CA GLU A 238 15.78 18.84 10.63
C GLU A 238 16.59 19.90 9.89
N THR A 239 15.95 20.68 9.01
CA THR A 239 16.62 21.76 8.28
C THR A 239 16.84 22.93 9.23
N LYS A 240 18.07 23.45 9.29
CA LYS A 240 18.40 24.61 10.13
C LYS A 240 18.00 25.90 9.39
N PRO A 241 17.11 26.75 9.95
CA PRO A 241 16.66 27.98 9.29
C PRO A 241 17.82 28.87 8.82
N ASP A 242 18.79 29.17 9.68
CA ASP A 242 19.94 30.03 9.32
C ASP A 242 20.75 29.51 8.12
N LYS A 243 20.89 28.18 8.01
CA LYS A 243 21.59 27.56 6.87
C LYS A 243 20.78 27.67 5.59
N TRP A 244 19.46 27.54 5.71
CA TRP A 244 18.56 27.64 4.58
C TRP A 244 18.48 29.09 4.08
N ILE A 245 18.29 30.07 4.97
CA ILE A 245 18.26 31.51 4.64
C ILE A 245 19.54 31.91 3.91
N LYS A 246 20.72 31.55 4.46
CA LYS A 246 21.99 31.86 3.80
C LYS A 246 22.10 31.24 2.40
N ALA A 247 21.65 29.99 2.25
CA ALA A 247 21.65 29.35 0.95
C ALA A 247 20.65 30.00 -0.02
N PHE A 248 19.50 30.45 0.47
CA PHE A 248 18.50 31.14 -0.32
C PHE A 248 19.02 32.48 -0.82
N GLU A 249 19.66 33.28 0.03
CA GLU A 249 20.32 34.53 -0.38
C GLU A 249 21.35 34.30 -1.49
N GLU A 250 22.15 33.24 -1.39
CA GLU A 250 23.13 32.89 -2.42
C GLU A 250 22.47 32.48 -3.74
N GLU A 251 21.38 31.70 -3.72
CA GLU A 251 20.64 31.33 -4.94
C GLU A 251 19.88 32.52 -5.54
N LEU A 252 19.24 33.34 -4.69
CA LEU A 252 18.50 34.53 -5.11
C LEU A 252 19.42 35.56 -5.78
N ASN A 253 20.65 35.72 -5.27
CA ASN A 253 21.65 36.59 -5.89
C ASN A 253 22.04 36.17 -7.32
N LYS A 254 21.91 34.89 -7.68
CA LYS A 254 22.19 34.41 -9.05
C LYS A 254 21.10 34.84 -10.03
N VAL A 255 19.87 34.98 -9.57
CA VAL A 255 18.69 35.35 -10.38
C VAL A 255 18.31 36.82 -10.23
N LYS A 256 19.00 37.56 -9.36
CA LYS A 256 18.71 38.97 -9.01
C LYS A 256 18.46 39.86 -10.23
N ARG A 257 19.30 39.77 -11.27
CA ARG A 257 19.15 40.59 -12.50
C ARG A 257 17.81 40.41 -13.21
N VAL A 258 17.24 39.21 -13.13
CA VAL A 258 15.94 38.90 -13.73
C VAL A 258 14.81 39.40 -12.83
N LEU A 259 15.02 39.42 -11.51
CA LEU A 259 14.06 39.89 -10.50
C LEU A 259 14.15 41.40 -10.23
N ASP A 260 15.16 42.11 -10.73
CA ASP A 260 15.31 43.57 -10.52
C ASP A 260 14.04 44.37 -10.91
N PRO A 261 13.30 44.03 -11.99
CA PRO A 261 12.04 44.70 -12.33
C PRO A 261 10.95 44.62 -11.24
N LEU A 262 10.90 43.53 -10.45
CA LEU A 262 9.95 43.39 -9.33
C LEU A 262 10.14 44.49 -8.26
N TYR A 263 11.37 44.95 -8.07
CA TYR A 263 11.69 46.01 -7.11
C TYR A 263 11.39 47.42 -7.64
N SER A 264 11.19 47.56 -8.95
CA SER A 264 11.02 48.85 -9.62
C SER A 264 9.58 49.35 -9.68
N LEU A 265 8.59 48.54 -9.26
CA LEU A 265 7.15 48.87 -9.28
C LEU A 265 6.62 49.29 -10.67
N GLU A 266 7.29 48.89 -11.75
CA GLU A 266 6.78 49.05 -13.10
C GLU A 266 5.51 48.19 -13.31
N THR A 267 4.68 48.58 -14.29
CA THR A 267 3.47 47.81 -14.62
C THR A 267 3.87 46.51 -15.30
N LEU A 268 3.88 45.43 -14.51
CA LEU A 268 4.20 44.09 -14.98
C LEU A 268 3.04 43.49 -15.76
N ASN A 269 3.34 42.82 -16.86
CA ASN A 269 2.36 42.02 -17.58
C ASN A 269 2.26 40.60 -16.98
N ALA A 270 1.23 39.84 -17.39
CA ALA A 270 0.97 38.51 -16.85
C ALA A 270 2.13 37.51 -17.11
N GLU A 271 2.77 37.59 -18.28
CA GLU A 271 3.85 36.67 -18.68
C GLU A 271 5.14 36.93 -17.86
N GLU A 272 5.42 38.19 -17.54
CA GLU A 272 6.52 38.58 -16.64
C GLU A 272 6.28 38.07 -15.22
N LEU A 273 5.05 38.21 -14.71
CA LEU A 273 4.68 37.69 -13.39
C LEU A 273 4.80 36.17 -13.30
N ASP A 274 4.36 35.45 -14.33
CA ASP A 274 4.51 34.00 -14.42
C ASP A 274 5.98 33.59 -14.42
N THR A 275 6.81 34.28 -15.22
CA THR A 275 8.27 34.05 -15.27
C THR A 275 8.91 34.26 -13.89
N PHE A 276 8.52 35.29 -13.16
CA PHE A 276 9.06 35.54 -11.82
C PHE A 276 8.60 34.50 -10.81
N ASN A 277 7.34 34.09 -10.87
CA ASN A 277 6.79 33.06 -10.00
C ASN A 277 7.50 31.71 -10.21
N GLU A 278 7.73 31.33 -11.47
CA GLU A 278 8.51 30.14 -11.83
C GLU A 278 9.94 30.24 -11.28
N LEU A 279 10.62 31.37 -11.50
CA LEU A 279 12.01 31.54 -11.09
C LEU A 279 12.18 31.56 -9.56
N LEU A 280 11.29 32.22 -8.83
CA LEU A 280 11.26 32.20 -7.37
C LEU A 280 10.99 30.78 -6.85
N THR A 281 10.01 30.08 -7.45
CA THR A 281 9.69 28.70 -7.10
C THR A 281 10.88 27.78 -7.32
N GLU A 282 11.56 27.86 -8.47
CA GLU A 282 12.77 27.09 -8.74
C GLU A 282 13.90 27.42 -7.77
N THR A 283 14.08 28.70 -7.43
CA THR A 283 15.12 29.14 -6.48
C THR A 283 14.88 28.55 -5.09
N LEU A 284 13.63 28.55 -4.63
CA LEU A 284 13.19 27.92 -3.38
C LEU A 284 13.44 26.40 -3.39
N GLN A 285 13.08 25.72 -4.49
CA GLN A 285 13.28 24.28 -4.66
C GLN A 285 14.78 23.91 -4.69
N ARG A 286 15.60 24.65 -5.46
CA ARG A 286 17.06 24.44 -5.53
C ARG A 286 17.73 24.65 -4.18
N THR A 287 17.38 25.73 -3.48
CA THR A 287 17.88 26.00 -2.13
C THR A 287 17.59 24.83 -1.20
N THR A 288 16.34 24.39 -1.16
CA THR A 288 15.89 23.28 -0.30
C THR A 288 16.63 22.00 -0.66
N SER A 289 16.79 21.67 -1.94
CA SER A 289 17.55 20.51 -2.40
C SER A 289 19.01 20.51 -1.94
N ARG A 290 19.60 21.70 -1.79
CA ARG A 290 21.01 21.91 -1.42
C ARG A 290 21.27 21.71 0.06
N VAL A 291 20.34 22.13 0.93
CA VAL A 291 20.57 22.18 2.39
C VAL A 291 19.72 21.21 3.21
N SER A 292 18.59 20.76 2.66
CA SER A 292 17.68 19.87 3.35
C SER A 292 17.94 18.42 2.97
N LYS A 293 17.87 17.52 3.94
CA LYS A 293 17.92 16.09 3.66
C LYS A 293 16.62 15.67 2.98
N VAL A 294 16.72 14.85 1.94
CA VAL A 294 15.54 14.15 1.39
C VAL A 294 14.87 13.36 2.51
N ARG A 295 13.56 13.56 2.65
CA ARG A 295 12.72 12.83 3.58
C ARG A 295 12.68 11.39 3.14
N GLN A 296 13.49 10.58 3.80
CA GLN A 296 13.39 9.14 3.70
C GLN A 296 12.15 8.71 4.50
N PRO A 297 11.17 8.01 3.88
CA PRO A 297 10.23 7.23 4.66
C PRO A 297 11.06 6.35 5.61
N SER A 298 10.74 6.36 6.91
CA SER A 298 11.56 5.65 7.89
C SER A 298 11.77 4.20 7.46
N THR A 299 12.99 3.87 7.02
CA THR A 299 13.42 2.50 6.66
C THR A 299 13.49 1.61 7.89
N ARG A 300 13.42 2.19 9.10
CA ARG A 300 13.21 1.48 10.35
C ARG A 300 11.76 1.06 10.48
N ALA A 301 11.30 0.22 9.56
CA ALA A 301 9.99 -0.42 9.61
C ALA A 301 9.78 -1.17 10.94
N LYS A 302 10.89 -1.55 11.61
CA LYS A 302 10.95 -2.02 12.99
C LYS A 302 12.30 -1.63 13.63
N PRO A 303 12.36 -0.75 14.64
CA PRO A 303 13.63 -0.33 15.27
C PRO A 303 14.45 -1.46 15.90
N TRP A 304 13.80 -2.58 16.24
CA TRP A 304 14.42 -3.79 16.78
C TRP A 304 14.94 -4.77 15.71
N TRP A 305 14.73 -4.48 14.42
CA TRP A 305 15.28 -5.28 13.33
C TRP A 305 16.70 -4.82 13.00
N ASP A 306 17.68 -5.64 13.35
CA ASP A 306 19.11 -5.35 13.20
C ASP A 306 19.83 -6.32 12.25
N ALA A 307 21.15 -6.17 12.14
CA ALA A 307 21.99 -7.00 11.28
C ALA A 307 21.93 -8.48 11.66
N ASP A 308 21.87 -8.81 12.95
CA ASP A 308 21.79 -10.21 13.42
C ASP A 308 20.49 -10.88 12.96
N LEU A 309 19.36 -10.16 13.04
CA LEU A 309 18.08 -10.65 12.55
C LEU A 309 18.08 -10.78 11.03
N LYS A 310 18.70 -9.83 10.33
CA LYS A 310 18.87 -9.90 8.88
C LYS A 310 19.67 -11.14 8.49
N GLU A 311 20.85 -11.36 9.09
CA GLU A 311 21.69 -12.52 8.83
C GLU A 311 20.95 -13.84 9.15
N ALA A 312 20.25 -13.91 10.28
CA ALA A 312 19.46 -15.08 10.64
C ALA A 312 18.34 -15.37 9.61
N SER A 313 17.73 -14.32 9.05
CA SER A 313 16.72 -14.44 7.99
C SER A 313 17.32 -14.88 6.66
N GLU A 314 18.49 -14.34 6.29
CA GLU A 314 19.24 -14.70 5.07
C GLU A 314 19.73 -16.15 5.12
N ARG A 315 20.13 -16.62 6.30
CA ARG A 315 20.50 -18.03 6.52
C ARG A 315 19.32 -18.97 6.25
N ILE A 316 18.11 -18.62 6.67
CA ILE A 316 16.90 -19.40 6.36
C ILE A 316 16.65 -19.40 4.85
N ALA A 317 16.78 -18.23 4.22
CA ALA A 317 16.59 -18.05 2.79
C ALA A 317 17.57 -18.91 1.96
N LEU A 318 18.85 -18.93 2.34
CA LEU A 318 19.88 -19.76 1.70
C LEU A 318 19.57 -21.26 1.81
N ILE A 319 19.22 -21.73 3.02
CA ILE A 319 18.88 -23.15 3.24
C ILE A 319 17.64 -23.55 2.41
N ARG A 320 16.68 -22.66 2.20
CA ARG A 320 15.51 -22.95 1.35
C ARG A 320 15.87 -23.02 -0.14
N LYS A 321 16.79 -22.17 -0.61
CA LYS A 321 17.31 -22.27 -1.98
C LYS A 321 18.01 -23.62 -2.19
N GLU A 322 18.92 -23.98 -1.28
CA GLU A 322 19.61 -25.28 -1.28
C GLU A 322 18.61 -26.46 -1.28
N GLN A 323 17.57 -26.39 -0.45
CA GLN A 323 16.51 -27.40 -0.41
C GLN A 323 15.79 -27.53 -1.76
N CYS A 324 15.41 -26.41 -2.37
CA CYS A 324 14.69 -26.38 -3.64
C CYS A 324 15.56 -26.94 -4.78
N GLU A 325 16.84 -26.55 -4.83
CA GLU A 325 17.82 -27.04 -5.81
C GLU A 325 17.98 -28.56 -5.71
N ILE A 326 18.21 -29.09 -4.50
CA ILE A 326 18.37 -30.53 -4.29
C ILE A 326 17.09 -31.27 -4.66
N GLN A 327 15.93 -30.80 -4.21
CA GLN A 327 14.66 -31.43 -4.56
C GLN A 327 14.42 -31.45 -6.07
N SER A 328 14.86 -30.40 -6.78
CA SER A 328 14.75 -30.34 -8.24
C SER A 328 15.67 -31.33 -8.98
N LEU A 329 16.80 -31.71 -8.37
CA LEU A 329 17.81 -32.59 -8.97
C LEU A 329 17.58 -34.07 -8.63
N THR A 330 17.27 -34.37 -7.37
CA THR A 330 17.21 -35.74 -6.87
C THR A 330 15.78 -36.24 -6.72
N ASN A 331 14.79 -35.34 -6.71
CA ASN A 331 13.41 -35.63 -6.31
C ASN A 331 13.32 -36.27 -4.91
N GLU A 332 14.39 -36.16 -4.11
CA GLU A 332 14.53 -36.79 -2.81
C GLU A 332 14.42 -35.77 -1.68
N TYR A 333 13.96 -36.29 -0.56
CA TYR A 333 13.77 -35.52 0.66
C TYR A 333 15.02 -35.58 1.57
N SER A 334 15.73 -34.46 1.74
CA SER A 334 16.94 -34.38 2.60
C SER A 334 16.62 -34.11 4.08
N LYS A 335 16.90 -35.10 4.93
CA LYS A 335 16.71 -35.00 6.39
C LYS A 335 17.64 -33.99 7.07
N ASP A 336 18.87 -33.85 6.57
CA ASP A 336 19.86 -32.94 7.13
C ASP A 336 19.46 -31.47 6.92
N ILE A 337 19.07 -31.12 5.69
CA ILE A 337 18.62 -29.77 5.33
C ILE A 337 17.38 -29.37 6.12
N ARG A 338 16.40 -30.26 6.30
CA ARG A 338 15.24 -29.96 7.15
C ARG A 338 15.66 -29.70 8.60
N THR A 339 16.60 -30.49 9.12
CA THR A 339 17.10 -30.31 10.50
C THR A 339 17.80 -28.97 10.65
N LYS A 340 18.63 -28.58 9.68
CA LYS A 340 19.25 -27.25 9.57
C LYS A 340 18.19 -26.16 9.51
N LEU A 341 17.22 -26.26 8.60
CA LEU A 341 16.13 -25.30 8.42
C LEU A 341 15.32 -25.12 9.72
N ARG A 342 14.93 -26.22 10.37
CA ARG A 342 14.19 -26.18 11.64
C ARG A 342 14.99 -25.50 12.74
N ARG A 343 16.30 -25.77 12.85
CA ARG A 343 17.19 -25.12 13.82
C ARG A 343 17.29 -23.62 13.54
N SER A 344 17.54 -23.23 12.29
CA SER A 344 17.64 -21.83 11.89
C SER A 344 16.33 -21.07 12.11
N ARG A 345 15.18 -21.66 11.77
CA ARG A 345 13.85 -21.08 12.05
C ARG A 345 13.60 -20.89 13.54
N ASN A 346 13.91 -21.90 14.36
CA ASN A 346 13.75 -21.80 15.81
C ASN A 346 14.68 -20.75 16.42
N PHE A 347 15.92 -20.66 15.95
CA PHE A 347 16.87 -19.62 16.35
C PHE A 347 16.34 -18.23 15.99
N PHE A 348 15.93 -18.01 14.73
CA PHE A 348 15.35 -16.75 14.27
C PHE A 348 14.13 -16.33 15.09
N ARG A 349 13.21 -17.25 15.39
CA ARG A 349 12.03 -16.98 16.25
C ARG A 349 12.42 -16.53 17.66
N ARG A 350 13.43 -17.17 18.26
CA ARG A 350 13.94 -16.80 19.61
C ARG A 350 14.64 -15.43 19.57
N LEU A 351 15.48 -15.20 18.57
CA LEU A 351 16.18 -13.95 18.36
C LEU A 351 15.20 -12.79 18.16
N CYS A 352 14.17 -12.98 17.32
CA CYS A 352 13.09 -12.01 17.14
C CYS A 352 12.43 -11.62 18.46
N LYS A 353 12.07 -12.61 19.30
CA LYS A 353 11.46 -12.36 20.62
C LYS A 353 12.40 -11.60 21.55
N TYR A 354 13.68 -11.98 21.56
CA TYR A 354 14.70 -11.33 22.37
C TYR A 354 14.90 -9.88 21.95
N LYS A 355 15.20 -9.60 20.68
CA LYS A 355 15.47 -8.26 20.15
C LYS A 355 14.27 -7.32 20.33
N LYS A 356 13.04 -7.81 20.10
CA LYS A 356 11.81 -7.04 20.39
C LYS A 356 11.72 -6.62 21.86
N ARG A 357 11.97 -7.55 22.78
CA ARG A 357 11.92 -7.28 24.22
C ARG A 357 13.03 -6.32 24.66
N ASP A 358 14.26 -6.60 24.23
CA ASP A 358 15.44 -5.78 24.54
C ASP A 358 15.26 -4.34 24.08
N TRP A 359 14.77 -4.13 22.85
CA TRP A 359 14.43 -2.80 22.35
C TRP A 359 13.36 -2.10 23.20
N ALA A 360 12.27 -2.80 23.53
CA ALA A 360 11.19 -2.22 24.33
C ALA A 360 11.70 -1.82 25.73
N THR A 361 12.48 -2.68 26.39
CA THR A 361 13.09 -2.40 27.69
C THR A 361 14.01 -1.19 27.64
N LYS A 362 14.96 -1.15 26.70
CA LYS A 362 15.90 -0.02 26.56
C LYS A 362 15.20 1.30 26.23
N THR A 363 14.16 1.25 25.40
CA THR A 363 13.37 2.44 25.04
C THR A 363 12.63 2.99 26.27
N LEU A 364 12.11 2.12 27.13
CA LEU A 364 11.45 2.54 28.37
C LEU A 364 12.45 3.06 29.41
N GLU A 365 13.63 2.45 29.53
CA GLU A 365 14.69 2.88 30.46
C GLU A 365 15.28 4.25 30.10
N THR A 366 15.27 4.61 28.82
CA THR A 366 15.82 5.89 28.31
C THR A 366 14.75 6.94 28.01
N ALA A 367 13.49 6.67 28.37
CA ALA A 367 12.37 7.53 28.07
C ALA A 367 12.46 8.88 28.79
N THR A 368 12.18 9.97 28.07
CA THR A 368 12.04 11.31 28.66
C THR A 368 10.56 11.62 28.97
N SER A 369 10.30 12.69 29.72
CA SER A 369 8.93 13.16 30.00
C SER A 369 8.09 13.39 28.74
N SER A 370 8.73 13.73 27.62
CA SER A 370 8.05 13.90 26.34
C SER A 370 7.64 12.57 25.68
N ASP A 371 8.42 11.51 25.90
CA ASP A 371 8.19 10.19 25.30
C ASP A 371 7.07 9.42 25.99
N ILE A 372 6.87 9.65 27.30
CA ILE A 372 5.88 8.96 28.14
C ILE A 372 4.47 9.06 27.54
N TRP A 373 4.13 10.20 26.95
CA TRP A 373 2.81 10.42 26.33
C TRP A 373 2.60 9.62 25.03
N SER A 374 3.67 9.08 24.44
CA SER A 374 3.60 8.25 23.23
C SER A 374 3.35 6.77 23.53
N PHE A 375 3.78 6.26 24.69
CA PHE A 375 3.69 4.85 25.06
C PHE A 375 2.27 4.31 25.23
N PRO A 376 1.28 5.09 25.73
CA PRO A 376 -0.12 4.67 25.69
C PRO A 376 -0.61 4.33 24.29
N ASN A 377 0.00 4.89 23.23
CA ASN A 377 -0.39 4.56 21.85
C ASN A 377 0.18 3.21 21.39
N TRP A 378 1.15 2.62 22.09
CA TRP A 378 1.69 1.29 21.76
C TRP A 378 0.68 0.17 22.04
N SER A 379 -0.27 0.41 22.94
CA SER A 379 -1.37 -0.50 23.28
C SER A 379 -2.70 -0.11 22.62
N LYS A 380 -2.76 1.01 21.90
CA LYS A 380 -3.92 1.40 21.09
C LYS A 380 -3.83 0.70 19.74
N GLY A 381 -4.62 -0.35 19.58
CA GLY A 381 -4.75 -1.04 18.31
C GLY A 381 -5.28 -0.06 17.26
N THR A 382 -4.45 0.31 16.28
CA THR A 382 -4.87 1.23 15.22
C THR A 382 -5.08 0.46 13.93
N ARG A 383 -6.26 0.63 13.35
CA ARG A 383 -6.61 0.10 12.03
C ARG A 383 -6.66 1.28 11.05
N ASN A 384 -5.72 1.33 10.11
CA ASN A 384 -5.76 2.30 9.02
C ASN A 384 -5.94 1.53 7.72
N TYR A 385 -7.09 1.71 7.08
CA TYR A 385 -7.49 1.00 5.86
C TYR A 385 -7.79 2.01 4.76
N PRO A 386 -7.59 1.65 3.48
CA PRO A 386 -8.08 2.46 2.38
C PRO A 386 -9.58 2.70 2.49
N SER A 387 -10.06 3.85 2.01
CA SER A 387 -11.50 4.11 1.99
C SER A 387 -12.21 3.07 1.12
N PRO A 388 -13.25 2.40 1.63
CA PRO A 388 -14.01 1.44 0.83
C PRO A 388 -14.74 2.16 -0.32
N PRO A 389 -15.21 1.42 -1.33
CA PRO A 389 -16.24 1.89 -2.24
C PRO A 389 -17.43 2.52 -1.48
N ILE A 390 -17.86 3.71 -1.89
CA ILE A 390 -18.91 4.48 -1.20
C ILE A 390 -20.25 4.28 -1.91
N THR A 391 -21.32 4.07 -1.15
CA THR A 391 -22.68 3.98 -1.69
C THR A 391 -23.12 5.33 -2.25
N ARG A 392 -23.67 5.33 -3.46
CA ARG A 392 -24.30 6.48 -4.09
C ARG A 392 -25.83 6.42 -3.94
N SER A 393 -26.53 7.43 -4.44
CA SER A 393 -28.00 7.45 -4.49
C SER A 393 -28.57 6.18 -5.11
N ALA A 394 -29.80 5.83 -4.73
CA ALA A 394 -30.41 4.53 -5.02
C ALA A 394 -30.31 4.14 -6.51
N GLY A 395 -29.79 2.95 -6.78
CA GLY A 395 -29.66 2.38 -8.13
C GLY A 395 -28.35 2.69 -8.86
N GLN A 396 -27.49 3.56 -8.32
CA GLN A 396 -26.17 3.81 -8.89
C GLN A 396 -25.10 2.81 -8.40
N PRO A 397 -24.10 2.48 -9.23
CA PRO A 397 -22.96 1.69 -8.79
C PRO A 397 -22.19 2.44 -7.68
N LYS A 398 -21.57 1.68 -6.77
CA LYS A 398 -20.73 2.26 -5.71
C LYS A 398 -19.56 3.05 -6.34
N ALA A 399 -19.22 4.17 -5.71
CA ALA A 399 -18.07 4.99 -6.07
C ALA A 399 -16.76 4.27 -5.72
N THR A 400 -15.97 3.87 -6.72
CA THR A 400 -14.75 3.09 -6.51
C THR A 400 -13.47 3.93 -6.66
N THR A 401 -13.44 4.86 -7.62
CA THR A 401 -12.29 5.74 -7.86
C THR A 401 -12.26 6.94 -6.91
N HIS A 402 -11.15 7.67 -6.88
CA HIS A 402 -11.05 8.88 -6.04
C HIS A 402 -12.03 9.95 -6.50
N GLU A 403 -12.06 10.20 -7.80
CA GLU A 403 -12.96 11.15 -8.47
C GLU A 403 -14.41 10.75 -8.22
N ASP A 404 -14.73 9.47 -8.35
CA ASP A 404 -16.07 8.94 -8.09
C ASP A 404 -16.52 9.18 -6.65
N LYS A 405 -15.61 9.02 -5.69
CA LYS A 405 -15.87 9.21 -4.26
C LYS A 405 -16.04 10.69 -3.93
N CYS A 406 -15.20 11.55 -4.51
CA CYS A 406 -15.34 12.99 -4.40
C CYS A 406 -16.68 13.47 -4.96
N GLU A 407 -17.08 12.96 -6.12
CA GLU A 407 -18.38 13.27 -6.73
C GLU A 407 -19.54 12.80 -5.86
N ALA A 408 -19.50 11.55 -5.39
CA ALA A 408 -20.55 11.00 -4.53
C ALA A 408 -20.73 11.82 -3.25
N LEU A 409 -19.63 12.23 -2.61
CA LEU A 409 -19.67 13.08 -1.43
C LEU A 409 -20.16 14.49 -1.77
N ARG A 410 -19.80 15.03 -2.93
CA ARG A 410 -20.26 16.33 -3.39
C ARG A 410 -21.77 16.33 -3.61
N GLU A 411 -22.28 15.38 -4.37
CA GLU A 411 -23.70 15.25 -4.69
C GLU A 411 -24.55 15.04 -3.43
N GLU A 412 -24.06 14.23 -2.48
CA GLU A 412 -24.82 13.91 -1.26
C GLU A 412 -24.74 15.03 -0.21
N LEU A 413 -23.56 15.62 0.02
CA LEU A 413 -23.36 16.62 1.08
C LEU A 413 -23.67 18.05 0.64
N TYR A 414 -23.64 18.34 -0.66
CA TYR A 414 -23.88 19.67 -1.23
C TYR A 414 -25.07 19.65 -2.21
N GLN A 415 -26.17 19.03 -1.79
CA GLN A 415 -27.43 19.11 -2.51
C GLN A 415 -27.87 20.57 -2.65
N GLN A 416 -28.46 20.93 -3.79
CA GLN A 416 -28.98 22.28 -3.97
C GLN A 416 -30.03 22.55 -2.89
N PRO A 417 -29.95 23.71 -2.19
CA PRO A 417 -30.98 24.08 -1.25
C PRO A 417 -32.32 24.16 -1.99
N PRO A 418 -33.45 23.86 -1.31
CA PRO A 418 -34.75 24.02 -1.91
C PRO A 418 -34.90 25.45 -2.42
N PRO A 419 -35.54 25.65 -3.59
CA PRO A 419 -35.77 26.98 -4.12
C PRO A 419 -36.53 27.80 -3.08
N LEU A 420 -36.00 28.99 -2.77
CA LEU A 420 -36.69 29.94 -1.90
C LEU A 420 -37.85 30.54 -2.69
N ASP A 421 -39.05 30.59 -2.09
CA ASP A 421 -40.23 31.22 -2.70
C ASP A 421 -40.00 32.72 -3.01
N GLN A 422 -39.06 33.35 -2.30
CA GLN A 422 -38.58 34.71 -2.54
C GLN A 422 -37.05 34.77 -2.40
N GLN A 423 -36.38 35.33 -3.42
CA GLN A 423 -34.97 35.71 -3.28
C GLN A 423 -34.89 36.94 -2.38
N PHE A 424 -34.26 36.78 -1.21
CA PHE A 424 -33.85 37.92 -0.39
C PHE A 424 -32.74 38.67 -1.13
N ILE A 425 -33.01 39.90 -1.53
CA ILE A 425 -32.01 40.81 -2.10
C ILE A 425 -31.56 41.70 -0.94
N PRO A 426 -30.35 41.50 -0.38
CA PRO A 426 -29.85 42.38 0.66
C PRO A 426 -29.72 43.80 0.11
N ASP A 427 -30.18 44.78 0.88
CA ASP A 427 -29.91 46.19 0.59
C ASP A 427 -28.46 46.49 0.97
N LEU A 428 -27.59 46.53 -0.04
CA LEU A 428 -26.16 46.84 0.14
C LEU A 428 -25.88 48.35 0.09
N GLN A 429 -26.90 49.18 -0.12
CA GLN A 429 -26.74 50.63 -0.30
C GLN A 429 -27.02 51.41 0.99
N HIS A 430 -27.85 50.86 1.88
CA HIS A 430 -28.26 51.52 3.11
C HIS A 430 -27.92 50.67 4.32
N ILE A 431 -27.31 51.31 5.33
CA ILE A 431 -27.02 50.69 6.63
C ILE A 431 -28.35 50.35 7.30
N GLN A 432 -28.54 49.08 7.65
CA GLN A 432 -29.70 48.60 8.39
C GLN A 432 -29.42 48.55 9.89
N GLU A 433 -30.48 48.58 10.70
CA GLU A 433 -30.41 48.63 12.16
C GLU A 433 -29.67 47.42 12.79
N ASN A 434 -29.60 46.29 12.07
CA ASN A 434 -28.93 45.07 12.50
C ASN A 434 -27.62 44.78 11.74
N ASP A 435 -27.12 45.73 10.95
CA ASP A 435 -25.84 45.54 10.27
C ASP A 435 -24.71 45.52 11.31
N LEU A 436 -23.81 44.55 11.17
CA LEU A 436 -22.59 44.52 11.96
C LEU A 436 -21.70 45.66 11.51
N GLU A 437 -21.17 46.43 12.47
CA GLU A 437 -20.18 47.45 12.18
C GLU A 437 -18.95 46.79 11.54
N PHE A 438 -18.54 47.30 10.38
CA PHE A 438 -17.36 46.80 9.70
C PHE A 438 -16.13 47.39 10.41
N GLU A 439 -15.49 46.60 11.26
CA GLU A 439 -14.21 46.97 11.85
C GLU A 439 -13.09 46.77 10.82
N GLU A 440 -12.21 47.77 10.67
CA GLU A 440 -11.05 47.63 9.80
C GLU A 440 -10.11 46.55 10.36
N VAL A 441 -9.70 45.64 9.48
CA VAL A 441 -8.73 44.60 9.83
C VAL A 441 -7.39 45.26 10.15
N THR A 442 -6.88 45.03 11.36
CA THR A 442 -5.61 45.58 11.83
C THR A 442 -4.40 44.79 11.31
N GLU A 443 -3.23 45.44 11.24
CA GLU A 443 -1.98 44.73 10.91
C GLU A 443 -1.67 43.61 11.92
N GLU A 444 -1.99 43.83 13.20
CA GLU A 444 -1.87 42.82 14.25
C GLU A 444 -2.75 41.60 13.99
N GLU A 445 -4.02 41.77 13.64
CA GLU A 445 -4.92 40.65 13.33
C GLU A 445 -4.45 39.86 12.10
N VAL A 446 -3.97 40.56 11.06
CA VAL A 446 -3.39 39.89 9.89
C VAL A 446 -2.15 39.09 10.30
N LYS A 447 -1.28 39.67 11.14
CA LYS A 447 -0.08 39.00 11.62
C LYS A 447 -0.43 37.80 12.50
N GLU A 448 -1.34 37.92 13.45
CA GLU A 448 -1.79 36.78 14.26
C GLU A 448 -2.41 35.70 13.39
N ALA A 449 -3.32 36.04 12.46
CA ALA A 449 -3.92 35.08 11.56
C ALA A 449 -2.91 34.32 10.70
N ILE A 450 -1.82 34.97 10.26
CA ILE A 450 -0.76 34.33 9.48
C ILE A 450 0.12 33.44 10.37
N PHE A 451 0.62 33.97 11.50
CA PHE A 451 1.65 33.32 12.32
C PHE A 451 1.10 32.33 13.36
N ASP A 452 -0.19 32.40 13.70
CA ASP A 452 -0.86 31.47 14.62
C ASP A 452 -1.28 30.16 13.91
N THR A 453 -1.17 30.12 12.57
CA THR A 453 -1.35 28.88 11.81
C THR A 453 -0.18 27.92 12.00
N SER A 454 -0.46 26.62 11.88
CA SER A 454 0.58 25.61 12.03
C SER A 454 1.68 25.77 10.97
N SER A 455 2.89 26.03 11.44
CA SER A 455 4.11 26.16 10.62
C SER A 455 4.54 24.88 9.89
N ASN A 456 3.82 23.77 10.12
CA ASN A 456 4.06 22.44 9.55
C ASN A 456 2.97 22.00 8.54
N THR A 457 2.10 22.90 8.08
CA THR A 457 1.03 22.60 7.11
C THR A 457 1.57 22.37 5.69
N ALA A 458 0.68 21.92 4.79
CA ALA A 458 1.04 21.40 3.48
C ALA A 458 1.86 22.41 2.67
N PRO A 459 3.10 22.08 2.28
CA PRO A 459 3.89 22.97 1.45
C PRO A 459 3.25 23.08 0.06
N GLY A 460 3.13 24.30 -0.47
CA GLY A 460 2.69 24.55 -1.84
C GLY A 460 3.72 24.08 -2.89
N HIS A 461 3.64 24.59 -4.12
CA HIS A 461 4.56 24.23 -5.21
C HIS A 461 6.05 24.43 -4.89
N SER A 462 6.38 25.35 -3.98
CA SER A 462 7.75 25.56 -3.48
C SER A 462 8.31 24.37 -2.69
N GLN A 463 7.45 23.48 -2.19
CA GLN A 463 7.77 22.37 -1.29
C GLN A 463 8.32 22.76 0.08
N ILE A 464 8.18 24.04 0.45
CA ILE A 464 8.67 24.60 1.71
C ILE A 464 7.51 24.88 2.66
N SER A 465 7.67 24.51 3.93
CA SER A 465 6.73 24.87 4.99
C SER A 465 7.15 26.18 5.65
N TYR A 466 6.18 26.88 6.23
CA TYR A 466 6.41 28.15 6.92
C TYR A 466 7.51 28.09 7.99
N LYS A 467 7.78 26.92 8.58
CA LYS A 467 8.87 26.70 9.55
C LYS A 467 10.28 27.15 9.10
N VAL A 468 10.55 27.16 7.79
CA VAL A 468 11.90 27.45 7.26
C VAL A 468 12.04 28.92 6.84
N LEU A 469 10.91 29.61 6.67
CA LEU A 469 10.80 31.05 6.46
C LEU A 469 10.75 31.75 7.81
#